data_AF-A0A3D1RMT6-F1
#
_entry.id   AF-A0A3D1RMT6-F1
#
_cell.length_a   1.000
_cell.length_b   1.000
_cell.length_c   1.000
_cell.angle_alpha   90.00
_cell.angle_beta   90.00
_cell.angle_gamma   90.00
#
_symmetry.space_group_name_H-M   'P 1'
#
loop_
_entity.id
_entity.type
_entity.pdbx_description
1 polymer ?
#
loop_
_entity_poly.entity_id
_entity_poly.type
_entity_poly.pdbx_seq_one_letter_code
_entity_poly.pdbx_strand_id
1 'polypeptide(L)'
;HGPLKITEEMMEEALSRTRKQAIGAYCGLTGICGMAPAMGAVFSVILGASCPGDLETSTPMRAVSKVIAAIADETGPCCCKNFLRTSLITAAQVLQETLQIDLPVAAEIYCIDSDRHPHGCREERCRYYWKHAPMG
;
A
#
# COMPACT_ATOMS: atom_id res chain seq x y z
N HIS A 1 15.04 19.11 -12.35
CA HIS A 1 15.05 18.42 -11.06
C HIS A 1 16.08 17.30 -11.12
N GLY A 2 17.00 17.20 -10.15
CA GLY A 2 17.98 16.11 -10.09
C GLY A 2 17.32 14.78 -9.76
N PRO A 3 18.04 13.64 -9.81
CA PRO A 3 17.47 12.35 -9.46
C PRO A 3 16.97 12.35 -8.02
N LEU A 4 15.75 11.84 -7.79
CA LEU A 4 15.21 11.64 -6.45
C LEU A 4 16.15 10.71 -5.68
N LYS A 5 16.71 11.18 -4.57
CA LYS A 5 17.58 10.39 -3.69
C LYS A 5 16.82 10.03 -2.42
N ILE A 6 16.53 8.75 -2.23
CA ILE A 6 15.98 8.23 -0.98
C ILE A 6 17.11 8.10 0.05
N THR A 7 16.92 8.66 1.24
CA THR A 7 17.88 8.59 2.35
C THR A 7 17.36 7.71 3.49
N GLU A 8 18.25 7.27 4.37
CA GLU A 8 17.88 6.57 5.61
C GLU A 8 16.94 7.41 6.47
N GLU A 9 17.21 8.71 6.60
CA GLU A 9 16.38 9.65 7.36
C GLU A 9 14.93 9.69 6.84
N MET A 10 14.74 9.65 5.52
CA MET A 10 13.40 9.57 4.92
C MET A 10 12.68 8.27 5.29
N MET A 11 13.41 7.14 5.29
CA MET A 11 12.84 5.85 5.67
C MET A 11 12.47 5.82 7.15
N GLU A 12 13.34 6.32 8.02
CA GLU A 12 13.09 6.44 9.46
C GLU A 12 11.88 7.32 9.76
N GLU A 13 11.76 8.47 9.07
CA GLU A 13 10.63 9.38 9.23
C GLU A 13 9.31 8.73 8.79
N ALA A 14 9.29 8.05 7.64
CA ALA A 14 8.11 7.33 7.17
C ALA A 14 7.71 6.21 8.16
N LEU A 15 8.67 5.44 8.67
CA LEU A 15 8.43 4.39 9.67
C LEU A 15 7.92 4.98 11.00
N SER A 16 8.48 6.10 11.44
CA SER A 16 8.05 6.82 12.65
C SER A 16 6.59 7.29 12.56
N ARG A 17 6.21 7.90 11.43
CA ARG A 17 4.82 8.36 11.17
C ARG A 17 3.83 7.19 11.16
N THR A 18 4.18 6.11 10.50
CA THR A 18 3.29 4.96 10.29
C THR A 18 3.16 4.07 11.52
N ARG A 19 4.20 3.93 12.34
CA ARG A 19 4.16 3.17 13.60
C ARG A 19 3.08 3.68 14.55
N LYS A 20 2.85 5.00 14.60
CA LYS A 20 1.79 5.62 15.42
C LYS A 20 0.37 5.28 14.94
N GLN A 21 0.23 4.86 13.69
CA GLN A 21 -1.05 4.55 13.04
C GLN A 21 -1.27 3.04 12.87
N ALA A 22 -0.29 2.19 13.24
CA ALA A 22 -0.35 0.74 13.10
C ALA A 22 -1.25 0.10 14.17
N ILE A 23 -2.54 0.44 14.17
CA ILE A 23 -3.55 -0.04 15.12
C ILE A 23 -4.25 -1.26 14.52
N GLY A 24 -4.40 -2.33 15.31
CA GLY A 24 -5.16 -3.51 14.90
C GLY A 24 -6.60 -3.16 14.53
N ALA A 25 -7.16 -3.85 13.53
CA ALA A 25 -8.50 -3.58 13.01
C ALA A 25 -8.74 -2.12 12.56
N TYR A 26 -7.68 -1.41 12.09
CA TYR A 26 -7.75 -0.01 11.67
C TYR A 26 -8.96 0.32 10.79
N CYS A 27 -9.27 -0.53 9.80
CA CYS A 27 -10.44 -0.34 8.93
C CYS A 27 -11.78 -0.44 9.64
N GLY A 28 -11.92 -1.35 10.61
CA GLY A 28 -13.12 -1.44 11.43
C GLY A 28 -13.29 -0.25 12.37
N LEU A 29 -12.18 0.36 12.81
CA LEU A 29 -12.19 1.51 13.73
C LEU A 29 -12.41 2.85 13.02
N THR A 30 -11.91 2.99 11.78
CA THR A 30 -11.79 4.30 11.12
C THR A 30 -12.51 4.38 9.77
N GLY A 31 -13.03 3.25 9.25
CA GLY A 31 -13.66 3.18 7.93
C GLY A 31 -12.68 3.18 6.76
N ILE A 32 -11.36 3.20 7.01
CA ILE A 32 -10.32 3.18 5.98
C ILE A 32 -9.22 2.16 6.32
N CYS A 33 -8.61 1.51 5.32
CA CYS A 33 -7.49 0.60 5.59
C CYS A 33 -6.26 1.36 6.10
N GLY A 34 -5.51 0.77 7.05
CA GLY A 34 -4.23 1.34 7.51
C GLY A 34 -3.17 1.50 6.42
N MET A 35 -3.34 0.87 5.25
CA MET A 35 -2.49 1.13 4.09
C MET A 35 -2.62 2.55 3.55
N ALA A 36 -3.77 3.22 3.74
CA ALA A 36 -3.97 4.59 3.27
C ALA A 36 -3.06 5.61 3.98
N PRO A 37 -3.07 5.72 5.33
CA PRO A 37 -2.12 6.60 6.01
C PRO A 37 -0.67 6.13 5.84
N ALA A 38 -0.42 4.82 5.65
CA ALA A 38 0.93 4.32 5.38
C ALA A 38 1.49 4.83 4.04
N MET A 39 0.73 4.68 2.95
CA MET A 39 1.12 5.20 1.63
C MET A 39 1.19 6.74 1.64
N GLY A 40 0.26 7.40 2.34
CA GLY A 40 0.28 8.85 2.50
C GLY A 40 1.55 9.36 3.16
N ALA A 41 2.03 8.68 4.22
CA ALA A 41 3.28 9.02 4.87
C ALA A 41 4.48 8.86 3.93
N VAL A 42 4.55 7.77 3.17
CA VAL A 42 5.64 7.52 2.20
C VAL A 42 5.66 8.59 1.11
N PHE A 43 4.53 8.84 0.43
CA PHE A 43 4.47 9.86 -0.62
C PHE A 43 4.73 11.26 -0.07
N SER A 44 4.23 11.57 1.14
CA SER A 44 4.49 12.85 1.81
C SER A 44 5.98 13.06 2.06
N VAL A 45 6.70 12.05 2.55
CA VAL A 45 8.14 12.16 2.79
C VAL A 45 8.91 12.30 1.49
N ILE A 46 8.58 11.50 0.47
CA ILE A 46 9.23 11.55 -0.84
C ILE A 46 9.07 12.91 -1.52
N LEU A 47 7.87 13.50 -1.42
CA LEU A 47 7.54 14.75 -2.10
C LEU A 47 7.78 16.00 -1.24
N GLY A 48 8.22 15.84 0.01
CA GLY A 48 8.39 16.96 0.92
C GLY A 48 7.08 17.69 1.25
N ALA A 49 5.96 16.96 1.28
CA ALA A 49 4.65 17.53 1.56
C ALA A 49 4.61 18.21 2.93
N SER A 50 4.10 19.44 2.98
CA SER A 50 3.98 20.21 4.21
C SER A 50 2.70 21.06 4.22
N CYS A 51 2.30 21.56 5.38
CA CYS A 51 1.22 22.53 5.47
C CYS A 51 1.85 23.92 5.67
N PRO A 52 1.48 24.96 4.89
CA PRO A 52 0.49 24.99 3.82
C PRO A 52 1.14 24.83 2.41
N GLY A 53 1.39 23.60 1.98
CA GLY A 53 1.92 23.27 0.65
C GLY A 53 0.83 23.01 -0.40
N ASP A 54 1.20 23.04 -1.68
CA ASP A 54 0.27 22.90 -2.82
C ASP A 54 0.40 21.52 -3.51
N LEU A 55 1.21 21.42 -4.57
CA LEU A 55 1.35 20.21 -5.37
C LEU A 55 1.99 19.07 -4.56
N GLU A 56 2.97 19.39 -3.74
CA GLU A 56 3.62 18.47 -2.80
C GLU A 56 2.63 17.88 -1.80
N THR A 57 1.54 18.59 -1.49
CA THR A 57 0.51 18.14 -0.54
C THR A 57 -0.66 17.43 -1.23
N SER A 58 -1.10 17.94 -2.38
CA SER A 58 -2.21 17.36 -3.13
C SER A 58 -1.81 16.07 -3.86
N THR A 59 -0.57 15.93 -4.30
CA THR A 59 -0.08 14.73 -5.02
C THR A 59 -0.15 13.46 -4.16
N PRO A 60 0.36 13.44 -2.91
CA PRO A 60 0.15 12.31 -1.99
C PRO A 60 -1.33 11.96 -1.79
N MET A 61 -2.21 12.95 -1.67
CA MET A 61 -3.65 12.70 -1.49
C MET A 61 -4.27 12.01 -2.70
N ARG A 62 -3.91 12.44 -3.92
CA ARG A 62 -4.35 11.80 -5.17
C ARG A 62 -3.79 10.37 -5.30
N ALA A 63 -2.51 10.19 -4.94
CA ALA A 63 -1.87 8.87 -4.91
C ALA A 63 -2.61 7.91 -3.95
N VAL A 64 -2.89 8.36 -2.73
CA VAL A 64 -3.60 7.59 -1.72
C VAL A 64 -5.04 7.30 -2.16
N SER A 65 -5.72 8.23 -2.82
CA SER A 65 -7.06 7.99 -3.37
C SER A 65 -7.09 6.81 -4.35
N LYS A 66 -6.10 6.70 -5.25
CA LYS A 66 -5.96 5.54 -6.16
C LYS A 66 -5.74 4.23 -5.39
N VAL A 67 -4.88 4.26 -4.37
CA VAL A 67 -4.64 3.09 -3.50
C VAL A 67 -5.91 2.66 -2.78
N ILE A 68 -6.66 3.61 -2.21
CA ILE A 68 -7.93 3.34 -1.51
C ILE A 68 -8.93 2.69 -2.46
N ALA A 69 -9.08 3.21 -3.68
CA ALA A 69 -9.98 2.63 -4.67
C ALA A 69 -9.59 1.18 -4.98
N ALA A 70 -8.31 0.92 -5.25
CA ALA A 70 -7.82 -0.42 -5.56
C ALA A 70 -8.04 -1.43 -4.43
N ILE A 71 -7.84 -1.05 -3.16
CA ILE A 71 -8.06 -1.96 -2.02
C ILE A 71 -9.54 -2.08 -1.63
N ALA A 72 -10.39 -1.10 -1.96
CA ALA A 72 -11.83 -1.18 -1.72
C ALA A 72 -12.46 -2.32 -2.53
N ASP A 73 -12.00 -2.51 -3.78
CA ASP A 73 -12.42 -3.61 -4.67
C ASP A 73 -11.95 -5.00 -4.15
N GLU A 74 -11.00 -5.01 -3.23
CA GLU A 74 -10.43 -6.22 -2.62
C GLU A 74 -11.02 -6.53 -1.23
N THR A 75 -12.17 -5.96 -0.88
CA THR A 75 -12.85 -6.18 0.41
C THR A 75 -13.71 -7.45 0.45
N GLY A 76 -13.74 -8.16 1.59
CA GLY A 76 -14.64 -9.29 1.88
C GLY A 76 -14.14 -10.73 1.54
N PRO A 77 -13.77 -11.56 2.54
CA PRO A 77 -13.25 -11.15 3.85
C PRO A 77 -12.03 -10.23 3.69
N CYS A 78 -11.88 -9.25 4.58
CA CYS A 78 -10.72 -8.37 4.57
C CYS A 78 -9.43 -9.20 4.67
N CYS A 79 -8.36 -8.78 4.00
CA CYS A 79 -7.08 -9.46 4.09
C CYS A 79 -5.95 -8.45 4.01
N CYS A 80 -5.26 -8.20 5.13
CA CYS A 80 -4.14 -7.24 5.16
C CYS A 80 -3.02 -7.62 4.17
N LYS A 81 -2.83 -8.93 3.93
CA LYS A 81 -1.85 -9.43 2.96
C LYS A 81 -2.22 -9.12 1.51
N ASN A 82 -3.51 -9.13 1.17
CA ASN A 82 -4.00 -8.68 -0.13
C ASN A 82 -3.85 -7.16 -0.24
N PHE A 83 -4.39 -6.41 0.73
CA PHE A 83 -4.34 -4.95 0.73
C PHE A 83 -2.92 -4.41 0.63
N LEU A 84 -1.95 -5.02 1.33
CA LEU A 84 -0.53 -4.66 1.22
C LEU A 84 -0.02 -4.83 -0.21
N ARG A 85 -0.20 -6.01 -0.81
CA ARG A 85 0.28 -6.29 -2.18
C ARG A 85 -0.38 -5.37 -3.21
N THR A 86 -1.70 -5.21 -3.12
CA THR A 86 -2.46 -4.32 -4.01
C THR A 86 -2.01 -2.86 -3.87
N SER A 87 -1.76 -2.42 -2.63
CA SER A 87 -1.26 -1.07 -2.38
C SER A 87 0.15 -0.86 -2.96
N LEU A 88 1.06 -1.83 -2.81
CA LEU A 88 2.43 -1.73 -3.35
C LEU A 88 2.44 -1.70 -4.88
N ILE A 89 1.65 -2.56 -5.54
CA ILE A 89 1.51 -2.55 -7.01
C ILE A 89 0.93 -1.22 -7.48
N THR A 90 -0.14 -0.75 -6.83
CA THR A 90 -0.79 0.52 -7.17
C THR A 90 0.17 1.70 -6.92
N ALA A 91 0.96 1.66 -5.84
CA ALA A 91 1.94 2.70 -5.55
C ALA A 91 3.05 2.75 -6.61
N ALA A 92 3.53 1.59 -7.10
CA ALA A 92 4.50 1.56 -8.20
C ALA A 92 3.93 2.18 -9.48
N GLN A 93 2.67 1.88 -9.82
CA GLN A 93 1.98 2.52 -10.94
C GLN A 93 1.87 4.04 -10.76
N VAL A 94 1.49 4.48 -9.56
CA VAL A 94 1.41 5.91 -9.25
C VAL A 94 2.77 6.59 -9.36
N LEU A 95 3.84 5.98 -8.86
CA LEU A 95 5.20 6.52 -8.97
C LEU A 95 5.62 6.68 -10.42
N GLN A 96 5.28 5.71 -11.28
CA GLN A 96 5.55 5.80 -12.70
C GLN A 96 4.76 6.95 -13.35
N GLU A 97 3.46 7.06 -13.05
CA GLU A 97 2.59 8.10 -13.62
C GLU A 97 2.92 9.52 -13.15
N THR A 98 3.36 9.68 -11.90
CA THR A 98 3.52 11.00 -11.26
C THR A 98 4.96 11.48 -11.20
N LEU A 99 5.92 10.58 -11.00
CA LEU A 99 7.34 10.90 -10.82
C LEU A 99 8.24 10.28 -11.88
N GLN A 100 7.68 9.53 -12.83
CA GLN A 100 8.44 8.80 -13.86
C GLN A 100 9.48 7.85 -13.24
N ILE A 101 9.15 7.29 -12.08
CA ILE A 101 9.97 6.31 -11.38
C ILE A 101 9.40 4.92 -11.64
N ASP A 102 10.17 4.11 -12.35
CA ASP A 102 9.83 2.72 -12.63
C ASP A 102 10.38 1.82 -11.52
N LEU A 103 9.50 1.12 -10.84
CA LEU A 103 9.87 0.12 -9.83
C LEU A 103 9.57 -1.28 -10.38
N PRO A 104 10.49 -2.24 -10.22
CA PRO A 104 10.24 -3.60 -10.67
C PRO A 104 9.07 -4.20 -9.89
N VAL A 105 8.00 -4.54 -10.60
CA VAL A 105 6.86 -5.29 -10.06
C VAL A 105 6.90 -6.69 -10.64
N ALA A 106 6.83 -7.71 -9.78
CA ALA A 106 6.78 -9.09 -10.24
C ALA A 106 5.52 -9.33 -11.10
N ALA A 107 5.69 -10.03 -12.22
CA ALA A 107 4.59 -10.38 -13.11
C ALA A 107 3.53 -11.25 -12.43
N GLU A 108 3.97 -12.16 -11.56
CA GLU A 108 3.10 -13.02 -10.76
C GLU A 108 3.49 -12.97 -9.29
N ILE A 109 2.50 -12.79 -8.42
CA ILE A 109 2.66 -12.81 -6.97
C ILE A 109 1.58 -13.71 -6.40
N TYR A 110 2.01 -14.72 -5.66
CA TYR A 110 1.11 -15.64 -4.99
C TYR A 110 1.30 -15.59 -3.47
N CYS A 111 0.21 -15.81 -2.74
CA CYS A 111 0.17 -15.83 -1.29
C CYS A 111 0.40 -17.26 -0.80
N ILE A 112 1.48 -17.47 -0.05
CA ILE A 112 1.82 -18.75 0.57
C ILE A 112 1.25 -18.90 2.01
N ASP A 113 0.54 -17.89 2.49
CA ASP A 113 -0.02 -17.81 3.85
C ASP A 113 -1.56 -17.82 3.83
N SER A 114 -2.18 -18.56 2.90
CA SER A 114 -3.63 -18.64 2.78
C SER A 114 -4.30 -19.34 3.97
N ASP A 115 -3.58 -20.28 4.59
CA ASP A 115 -3.93 -20.99 5.82
C ASP A 115 -3.80 -20.10 7.08
N ARG A 116 -2.91 -19.10 7.04
CA ARG A 116 -2.66 -18.18 8.16
C ARG A 116 -3.55 -16.93 8.08
N HIS A 117 -4.85 -17.11 8.29
CA HIS A 117 -5.83 -16.02 8.29
C HIS A 117 -6.87 -16.14 9.42
N PRO A 118 -6.79 -15.33 10.50
CA PRO A 118 -7.62 -15.51 11.69
C PRO A 118 -9.13 -15.28 11.49
N HIS A 119 -9.53 -14.66 10.38
CA HIS A 119 -10.93 -14.32 10.05
C HIS A 119 -11.33 -14.82 8.65
N GLY A 120 -10.67 -15.88 8.18
CA GLY A 120 -10.97 -16.55 6.92
C GLY A 120 -10.24 -15.98 5.70
N CYS A 121 -9.90 -16.87 4.77
CA CYS A 121 -9.31 -16.53 3.49
C CYS A 121 -10.39 -16.22 2.45
N ARG A 122 -10.07 -15.36 1.48
CA ARG A 122 -10.91 -15.11 0.28
C ARG A 122 -10.80 -16.23 -0.76
N GLU A 123 -9.76 -17.04 -0.65
CA GLU A 123 -9.43 -18.13 -1.57
C GLU A 123 -9.50 -17.65 -3.03
N GLU A 124 -10.30 -18.30 -3.86
CA GLU A 124 -10.46 -18.04 -5.29
C GLU A 124 -10.91 -16.60 -5.61
N ARG A 125 -11.49 -15.88 -4.64
CA ARG A 125 -11.86 -14.46 -4.76
C ARG A 125 -10.70 -13.50 -4.48
N CYS A 126 -9.50 -14.00 -4.18
CA CYS A 126 -8.28 -13.23 -4.03
C CYS A 126 -7.37 -13.45 -5.23
N ARG A 127 -6.98 -12.36 -5.90
CA ARG A 127 -6.05 -12.40 -7.03
C ARG A 127 -4.67 -13.00 -6.70
N TYR A 128 -4.30 -13.04 -5.42
CA TYR A 128 -3.04 -13.60 -4.95
C TYR A 128 -3.18 -15.04 -4.47
N TYR A 129 -4.35 -15.68 -4.57
CA TYR A 129 -4.51 -17.04 -4.09
C TYR A 129 -3.75 -18.03 -4.99
N TRP A 130 -2.91 -18.86 -4.36
CA TRP A 130 -2.15 -19.89 -5.06
C TRP A 130 -3.07 -21.05 -5.44
N LYS A 131 -3.35 -21.22 -6.75
CA LYS A 131 -4.27 -22.26 -7.24
C LYS A 131 -3.61 -23.62 -7.48
N HIS A 132 -2.28 -23.76 -7.36
CA HIS A 132 -1.54 -24.93 -7.86
C HIS A 132 -0.55 -25.53 -6.85
N ALA A 133 -0.95 -25.73 -5.60
CA ALA A 133 -0.14 -26.61 -4.74
C ALA A 133 -0.52 -28.03 -5.17
N PRO A 134 0.42 -28.87 -5.65
CA PRO A 134 0.14 -30.30 -5.67
C PRO A 134 -0.22 -30.67 -4.23
N MET A 135 -1.35 -31.36 -4.05
CA MET A 135 -1.59 -32.05 -2.79
C MET A 135 -0.42 -33.00 -2.58
N GLY A 136 0.47 -32.66 -1.66
CA GLY A 136 1.56 -33.49 -1.17
C GLY A 136 1.31 -33.78 0.29
#